data_AF-A0A239NVX9-F1
#
_entry.id   AF-A0A239NVX9-F1
#
_cell.length_a   1.000
_cell.length_b   1.000
_cell.length_c   1.000
_cell.angle_alpha   90.00
_cell.angle_beta   90.00
_cell.angle_gamma   90.00
#
_symmetry.space_group_name_H-M   'P 1'
#
loop_
_entity.id
_entity.type
_entity.pdbx_description
1 polymer ?
#
loop_
_entity_poly.entity_id
_entity_poly.type
_entity_poly.pdbx_seq_one_letter_code
_entity_poly.pdbx_strand_id
1 'polypeptide(L)' 'MRDLTGGAGRSFESGIAGTTAVPGVWVAGNATDPTAQVGASAAAGALAGAHINADLATADTETALTAARHDSALT' A
#
# COMPACT_ATOMS: atom_id res chain seq x y z
N MET A 1 -1.41 11.79 -10.05
CA MET A 1 -1.52 11.13 -11.37
C MET A 1 -0.86 12.04 -12.39
N ARG A 2 0.03 11.50 -13.21
CA ARG A 2 0.77 12.25 -14.23
C ARG A 2 0.53 11.63 -15.61
N ASP A 3 0.38 12.49 -16.60
CA ASP A 3 0.31 12.05 -18.00
C ASP A 3 1.75 11.88 -18.52
N LEU A 4 1.98 10.80 -19.27
CA LEU A 4 3.27 10.51 -19.85
C LEU A 4 3.32 11.00 -21.30
N THR A 5 4.47 11.57 -21.68
CA THR A 5 4.69 12.07 -23.03
C THR A 5 4.71 10.95 -24.07
N GLY A 6 4.37 11.26 -25.32
CA GLY A 6 4.53 10.32 -26.44
C GLY A 6 3.48 9.21 -26.50
N GLY A 7 2.31 9.39 -25.87
CA GLY A 7 1.23 8.40 -25.90
C GLY A 7 1.42 7.22 -24.94
N ALA A 8 2.41 7.29 -24.04
CA ALA A 8 2.74 6.24 -23.08
C ALA A 8 1.69 6.08 -21.93
N GLY A 9 0.56 6.78 -22.00
CA GLY A 9 -0.53 6.67 -21.05
C GLY A 9 -0.34 7.56 -19.81
N ARG A 10 -0.87 7.11 -18.67
CA ARG A 10 -0.90 7.85 -17.41
C ARG A 10 -0.36 6.96 -16.31
N SER A 11 0.34 7.55 -15.34
CA SER A 11 0.82 6.83 -14.17
C SER A 11 0.44 7.54 -12.87
N PHE A 12 0.33 6.77 -11.79
CA PHE A 12 0.18 7.31 -10.45
C PHE A 12 1.55 7.51 -9.82
N GLU A 13 1.66 8.56 -9.01
CA GLU A 13 2.83 8.75 -8.16
C GLU A 13 2.72 7.78 -6.99
N SER A 14 3.85 7.17 -6.62
CA SER A 14 3.93 6.25 -5.51
C SER A 14 5.26 6.38 -4.79
N GLY A 15 5.24 6.28 -3.47
CA GLY A 15 6.41 6.09 -2.64
C GLY A 15 6.88 4.63 -2.62
N ILE A 16 7.69 4.31 -1.61
CA ILE A 16 8.18 2.95 -1.39
C ILE A 16 6.99 1.99 -1.26
N ALA A 17 7.10 0.81 -1.87
CA ALA A 17 6.08 -0.24 -1.84
C ALA A 17 4.69 0.21 -2.33
N GLY A 18 4.63 1.19 -3.24
CA GLY A 18 3.36 1.59 -3.82
C GLY A 18 2.52 2.52 -2.93
N THR A 19 3.07 3.02 -1.82
CA THR A 19 2.37 3.96 -0.93
C THR A 19 1.95 5.22 -1.68
N THR A 20 0.79 5.78 -1.33
CA THR A 20 0.33 7.07 -1.85
C THR A 20 0.28 8.12 -0.74
N ALA A 21 0.01 9.37 -1.12
CA ALA A 21 -0.25 10.44 -0.14
C ALA A 21 -1.55 10.24 0.65
N VAL A 22 -2.45 9.35 0.20
CA VAL A 22 -3.68 9.01 0.92
C VAL A 22 -3.38 7.81 1.82
N PRO A 23 -3.47 7.95 3.16
CA PRO A 23 -3.27 6.83 4.07
C PRO A 23 -4.22 5.67 3.75
N GLY A 24 -3.71 4.44 3.79
CA GLY A 24 -4.51 3.25 3.48
C GLY A 24 -4.74 3.01 1.98
N VAL A 25 -4.13 3.78 1.08
CA VAL A 25 -4.25 3.59 -0.37
C VAL A 25 -2.88 3.35 -0.99
N TRP A 26 -2.80 2.24 -1.76
CA TRP A 26 -1.62 1.83 -2.49
C TRP A 26 -1.90 1.69 -3.98
N VAL A 27 -0.85 1.79 -4.77
CA VAL A 27 -0.86 1.59 -6.22
C VAL A 27 0.40 0.83 -6.63
N ALA A 28 0.27 -0.16 -7.52
CA ALA A 28 1.38 -1.04 -7.91
C ALA A 28 1.31 -1.44 -9.39
N GLY A 29 2.43 -1.96 -9.89
CA GLY A 29 2.57 -2.48 -11.25
C GLY A 29 2.37 -1.42 -12.32
N ASN A 30 1.66 -1.76 -13.40
CA ASN A 30 1.52 -0.87 -14.56
C ASN A 30 0.83 0.47 -14.26
N ALA A 31 0.10 0.55 -13.14
CA ALA A 31 -0.49 1.80 -12.69
C ALA A 31 0.59 2.82 -12.23
N THR A 32 1.74 2.38 -11.75
CA THR A 32 2.87 3.25 -11.36
C THR A 32 3.92 3.38 -12.47
N ASP A 33 4.13 2.30 -13.24
CA ASP A 33 5.02 2.26 -14.40
C ASP A 33 4.34 1.54 -15.58
N PRO A 34 3.76 2.28 -16.54
CA PRO A 34 3.07 1.68 -17.69
C PRO A 34 3.94 0.76 -18.56
N THR A 35 5.27 0.86 -18.48
CA THR A 35 6.20 0.03 -19.26
C THR A 35 6.57 -1.29 -18.58
N ALA A 36 6.22 -1.45 -17.30
CA ALA A 36 6.55 -2.62 -16.51
C ALA A 36 5.98 -3.90 -17.14
N GLN A 37 6.84 -4.90 -17.33
CA GLN A 37 6.43 -6.21 -17.81
C GLN A 37 5.84 -7.04 -16.65
N VAL A 38 5.10 -8.09 -16.99
CA VAL A 38 4.31 -8.90 -16.03
C VAL A 38 5.08 -9.27 -14.77
N GLY A 39 6.34 -9.70 -14.89
CA GLY A 39 7.17 -10.05 -13.74
C GLY A 39 7.48 -8.87 -12.81
N ALA A 40 7.84 -7.72 -13.37
CA ALA A 40 8.07 -6.50 -12.58
C ALA A 40 6.78 -5.99 -11.94
N SER A 41 5.66 -6.04 -12.67
CA SER A 41 4.35 -5.65 -12.15
C SER A 41 3.91 -6.56 -11.00
N ALA A 42 4.13 -7.87 -11.11
CA ALA A 42 3.85 -8.83 -10.05
C ALA A 42 4.74 -8.60 -8.82
N ALA A 43 6.04 -8.34 -9.01
CA ALA A 43 6.97 -8.04 -7.91
C ALA A 43 6.57 -6.76 -7.16
N ALA A 44 6.17 -5.71 -7.88
CA ALA A 44 5.65 -4.49 -7.28
C ALA A 44 4.37 -4.75 -6.47
N GLY A 45 3.47 -5.58 -7.00
CA GLY A 45 2.25 -6.01 -6.29
C GLY A 45 2.55 -6.80 -5.01
N ALA A 46 3.51 -7.73 -5.06
CA ALA A 46 3.93 -8.51 -3.90
C ALA A 46 4.54 -7.63 -2.80
N LEU A 47 5.40 -6.67 -3.18
CA LEU A 47 5.99 -5.69 -2.26
C LEU A 47 4.91 -4.82 -1.60
N ALA A 48 3.96 -4.30 -2.38
CA ALA A 48 2.83 -3.52 -1.86
C ALA A 48 1.97 -4.36 -0.91
N GLY A 49 1.64 -5.60 -1.28
CA GLY A 49 0.86 -6.52 -0.45
C GLY A 49 1.55 -6.83 0.89
N ALA A 50 2.87 -7.02 0.89
CA ALA A 50 3.63 -7.23 2.12
C ALA A 50 3.55 -6.03 3.07
N HIS A 51 3.63 -4.81 2.53
CA HIS A 51 3.51 -3.58 3.32
C HIS A 51 2.09 -3.35 3.83
N ILE A 52 1.07 -3.57 2.99
CA ILE A 52 -0.35 -3.50 3.41
C ILE A 52 -0.59 -4.46 4.58
N ASN A 53 -0.10 -5.69 4.47
CA ASN A 53 -0.26 -6.68 5.53
C ASN A 53 0.47 -6.26 6.82
N ALA A 54 1.67 -5.69 6.72
CA ALA A 54 2.39 -5.20 7.89
C ALA A 54 1.62 -4.07 8.60
N ASP A 55 1.13 -3.09 7.84
CA ASP A 55 0.37 -1.96 8.39
C ASP A 55 -0.92 -2.44 9.07
N LEU A 56 -1.65 -3.37 8.44
CA LEU A 56 -2.85 -3.97 9.03
C LEU A 56 -2.54 -4.76 10.30
N ALA A 57 -1.48 -5.57 10.30
CA ALA A 57 -1.08 -6.33 11.50
C ALA A 57 -0.71 -5.41 12.68
N THR A 58 -0.07 -4.27 12.41
CA THR A 58 0.17 -3.24 13.43
C THR A 58 -1.14 -2.64 13.94
N ALA A 59 -2.05 -2.24 13.05
CA ALA A 59 -3.34 -1.67 13.43
C ALA A 59 -4.20 -2.65 14.26
N ASP A 60 -4.22 -3.93 13.88
CA ASP A 60 -4.91 -4.99 14.63
C ASP A 60 -4.31 -5.16 16.04
N THR A 61 -2.99 -5.10 16.14
CA THR A 61 -2.28 -5.19 17.43
C THR A 61 -2.63 -4.01 18.34
N GLU A 62 -2.65 -2.79 17.81
CA GLU A 62 -3.02 -1.59 18.57
C GLU A 62 -4.48 -1.63 19.05
N THR A 63 -5.38 -2.14 18.20
CA THR A 63 -6.79 -2.35 18.53
C THR A 63 -6.94 -3.36 19.67
N ALA A 64 -6.23 -4.50 19.60
CA ALA A 64 -6.26 -5.52 20.64
C ALA A 64 -5.72 -5.00 21.98
N LEU A 65 -4.62 -4.23 21.97
CA LEU A 65 -4.06 -3.62 23.19
C LEU A 65 -5.04 -2.61 23.82
N THR A 66 -5.73 -1.83 23.00
CA THR A 66 -6.72 -0.86 23.48
C THR A 66 -7.92 -1.57 24.13
N ALA A 67 -8.41 -2.64 23.51
CA ALA A 67 -9.49 -3.47 24.07
C ALA A 67 -9.08 -4.10 25.42
N ALA A 68 -7.89 -4.70 25.50
CA ALA A 68 -7.41 -5.33 26.72
C ALA A 68 -7.23 -4.34 27.89
N ARG A 69 -6.80 -3.10 27.61
CA ARG A 69 -6.72 -2.02 28.62
C ARG A 69 -8.11 -1.61 29.12
N HIS A 70 -9.10 -1.56 28.23
CA HIS A 70 -10.48 -1.29 28.60
C HIS A 70 -11.06 -2.37 29.51
N ASP A 71 -10.84 -3.65 29.19
CA ASP A 71 -11.31 -4.78 30.01
C ASP A 71 -10.64 -4.77 31.40
N SER A 72 -9.35 -4.47 31.45
CA SER A 72 -8.60 -4.37 32.71
C SER A 72 -9.06 -3.21 33.60
N ALA A 73 -9.64 -2.14 33.02
CA ALA A 73 -10.18 -1.01 33.77
C ALA A 73 -11.62 -1.23 34.28
N LEU A 74 -12.31 -2.24 33.75
CA LEU A 74 -13.66 -2.65 34.15
C LEU A 74 -13.67 -3.72 35.26
N THR A 75 -12.51 -4.28 35.61
CA THR A 75 -12.32 -5.32 36.63
C THR A 75 -11.72 -4.72 37.90
#